data_AF-A0A7S1ZLS6-F1
#
_entry.id   AF-A0A7S1ZLS6-F1
#
_cell.length_a   1.000
_cell.length_b   1.000
_cell.length_c   1.000
_cell.angle_alpha   90.00
_cell.angle_beta   90.00
_cell.angle_gamma   90.00
#
_symmetry.space_group_name_H-M   'P 1'
#
loop_
_entity.id
_entity.type
_entity.pdbx_description
1 polymer ?
#
loop_
_entity_poly.entity_id
_entity_poly.type
_entity_poly.pdbx_seq_one_letter_code
_entity_poly.pdbx_strand_id
1 'polypeptide(L)'
;KYLEQQIEIEQLARRKEVEYLKGKAKKSYEAKLVAEKGATSQREKDKEKITEMEKQKEIDQKKIASAVFEKERAEDKIEEMKKELSETNSTSASAEKEAHLQLMIENLIYEKESIEGQVKSLENQMDLEQSLSRAENQRLKDKAQQLHEAKIEAESEASMRLDQLESQQAHISQLRRQSKLDKRQLLAA
;
A
#
# COMPACT_ATOMS: atom_id res chain seq x y z
N LYS A 1 19.02 42.31 -48.05
CA LYS A 1 17.56 42.26 -48.27
C LYS A 1 16.98 40.85 -48.20
N TYR A 2 17.11 39.99 -49.22
CA TYR A 2 16.52 38.62 -49.18
C TYR A 2 17.08 37.73 -48.05
N LEU A 3 18.39 37.80 -47.82
CA LEU A 3 19.07 37.14 -46.70
C LEU A 3 18.60 37.64 -45.32
N GLU A 4 18.30 38.93 -45.18
CA GLU A 4 17.81 39.51 -43.93
C GLU A 4 16.38 39.05 -43.64
N GLN A 5 15.51 39.02 -44.67
CA GLN A 5 14.17 38.45 -44.55
C GLN A 5 14.18 36.96 -44.17
N GLN A 6 15.10 36.17 -44.72
CA GLN A 6 15.23 34.76 -44.29
C GLN A 6 15.66 34.61 -42.83
N ILE A 7 16.58 35.44 -42.36
CA ILE A 7 17.02 35.43 -40.94
C ILE A 7 15.86 35.82 -40.03
N GLU A 8 15.06 36.82 -40.39
CA GLU A 8 13.88 37.24 -39.62
C GLU A 8 12.83 36.13 -39.54
N ILE A 9 12.58 35.42 -40.65
CA ILE A 9 11.65 34.28 -40.69
C ILE A 9 12.16 33.13 -39.81
N GLU A 10 13.45 32.79 -39.86
CA GLU A 10 14.03 31.72 -39.05
C GLU A 10 14.02 32.07 -37.54
N GLN A 11 14.28 33.33 -37.19
CA GLN A 11 14.17 33.82 -35.81
C GLN A 11 12.73 33.76 -35.30
N LEU A 12 11.75 34.13 -36.13
CA LEU A 12 10.34 34.06 -35.77
C LEU A 12 9.88 32.60 -35.57
N ALA A 13 10.31 31.68 -36.45
CA ALA A 13 10.03 30.26 -36.33
C ALA A 13 10.60 29.68 -35.03
N ARG A 14 11.85 30.00 -34.69
CA ARG A 14 12.48 29.59 -33.42
C ARG A 14 11.77 30.14 -32.19
N ARG A 15 11.33 31.40 -32.19
CA ARG A 15 10.58 31.96 -31.05
C ARG A 15 9.30 31.17 -30.79
N LYS A 16 8.55 30.83 -31.84
CA LYS A 16 7.33 30.01 -31.73
C LYS A 16 7.62 28.59 -31.22
N GLU A 17 8.70 27.97 -31.68
CA GLU A 17 9.12 26.64 -31.22
C GLU A 17 9.52 26.64 -29.74
N VAL A 18 10.30 27.62 -29.30
CA VAL A 18 10.68 27.79 -27.87
C VAL A 18 9.45 28.01 -27.01
N GLU A 19 8.51 28.85 -27.46
CA GLU A 19 7.26 29.11 -26.73
C GLU A 19 6.38 27.84 -26.64
N TYR A 20 6.30 27.08 -27.72
CA TYR A 20 5.61 25.79 -27.74
C TYR A 20 6.23 24.76 -26.80
N LEU A 21 7.56 24.65 -26.79
CA LEU A 21 8.30 23.77 -25.88
C LEU A 21 8.14 24.21 -24.42
N LYS A 22 8.19 25.52 -24.13
CA LYS A 22 7.88 26.07 -22.78
C LYS A 22 6.45 25.72 -22.35
N GLY A 23 5.48 25.83 -23.25
CA GLY A 23 4.10 25.45 -22.99
C GLY A 23 3.94 23.96 -22.67
N LYS A 24 4.63 23.09 -23.42
CA LYS A 24 4.67 21.64 -23.16
C LYS A 24 5.32 21.31 -21.81
N ALA A 25 6.48 21.92 -21.52
CA ALA A 25 7.18 21.72 -20.27
C ALA A 25 6.34 22.14 -19.06
N LYS A 26 5.65 23.30 -19.15
CA LYS A 26 4.72 23.76 -18.12
C LYS A 26 3.59 22.76 -17.88
N LYS A 27 2.93 22.28 -18.93
CA LYS A 27 1.85 21.27 -18.82
C LYS A 27 2.36 19.95 -18.21
N SER A 28 3.56 19.51 -18.58
CA SER A 28 4.17 18.29 -18.02
C SER A 28 4.50 18.46 -16.53
N TYR A 29 5.04 19.63 -16.13
CA TYR A 29 5.30 19.94 -14.72
C TYR A 29 4.01 19.98 -13.90
N GLU A 30 2.97 20.65 -14.39
CA GLU A 30 1.66 20.69 -13.74
C GLU A 30 1.07 19.29 -13.58
N ALA A 31 1.16 18.44 -14.60
CA ALA A 31 0.70 17.05 -14.54
C ALA A 31 1.49 16.21 -13.51
N LYS A 32 2.82 16.36 -13.44
CA LYS A 32 3.65 15.71 -12.42
C LYS A 32 3.27 16.17 -11.02
N LEU A 33 3.07 17.47 -10.82
CA LEU A 33 2.73 18.04 -9.52
C LEU A 33 1.35 17.57 -9.03
N VAL A 34 0.38 17.40 -9.94
CA VAL A 34 -0.92 16.78 -9.62
C VAL A 34 -0.76 15.30 -9.28
N ALA A 35 0.05 14.55 -10.04
CA ALA A 35 0.31 13.15 -9.77
C ALA A 35 1.02 12.94 -8.41
N GLU A 36 1.98 13.79 -8.07
CA GLU A 36 2.67 13.78 -6.77
C GLU A 36 1.69 14.05 -5.62
N LYS A 37 0.84 15.08 -5.73
CA LYS A 37 -0.20 15.36 -4.73
C LYS A 37 -1.20 14.22 -4.57
N GLY A 38 -1.60 13.59 -5.68
CA GLY A 38 -2.46 12.41 -5.66
C GLY A 38 -1.80 11.23 -4.96
N ALA A 39 -0.51 10.99 -5.25
CA ALA A 39 0.26 9.92 -4.62
C ALA A 39 0.50 10.15 -3.12
N THR A 40 0.76 11.38 -2.68
CA THR A 40 0.91 11.69 -1.25
C THR A 40 -0.40 11.50 -0.51
N SER A 41 -1.53 11.97 -1.07
CA SER A 41 -2.85 11.79 -0.46
C SER A 41 -3.24 10.32 -0.33
N GLN A 42 -2.92 9.50 -1.34
CA GLN A 42 -3.19 8.06 -1.25
C GLN A 42 -2.32 7.38 -0.19
N ARG A 43 -1.03 7.75 -0.07
CA ARG A 43 -0.14 7.22 0.97
C ARG A 43 -0.61 7.55 2.38
N GLU A 44 -1.17 8.75 2.59
CA GLU A 44 -1.74 9.13 3.89
C GLU A 44 -2.95 8.26 4.24
N LYS A 45 -3.88 8.06 3.29
CA LYS A 45 -5.02 7.15 3.48
C LYS A 45 -4.60 5.71 3.76
N ASP A 46 -3.59 5.22 3.04
CA ASP A 46 -3.09 3.85 3.24
C ASP A 46 -2.46 3.71 4.65
N LYS A 47 -1.74 4.73 5.13
CA LYS A 47 -1.19 4.76 6.51
C LYS A 47 -2.30 4.80 7.57
N GLU A 48 -3.34 5.60 7.36
CA GLU A 48 -4.50 5.65 8.26
C GLU A 48 -5.18 4.28 8.36
N LYS A 49 -5.43 3.63 7.20
CA LYS A 49 -6.03 2.29 7.15
C LYS A 49 -5.17 1.23 7.86
N ILE A 50 -3.84 1.27 7.69
CA ILE A 50 -2.92 0.37 8.41
C ILE A 50 -3.03 0.59 9.92
N THR A 51 -3.04 1.84 10.37
CA THR A 51 -3.14 2.19 11.79
C THR A 51 -4.48 1.74 12.38
N GLU A 52 -5.57 1.86 11.62
CA GLU A 52 -6.90 1.38 12.00
C GLU A 52 -6.93 -0.16 12.14
N MET A 53 -6.35 -0.88 11.17
CA MET A 53 -6.23 -2.35 11.24
C MET A 53 -5.37 -2.81 12.43
N GLU A 54 -4.28 -2.11 12.75
CA GLU A 54 -3.45 -2.42 13.93
C GLU A 54 -4.21 -2.24 15.25
N LYS A 55 -5.01 -1.17 15.36
CA LYS A 55 -5.88 -0.95 16.52
C LYS A 55 -6.95 -2.03 16.65
N GLN A 56 -7.57 -2.42 15.54
CA GLN A 56 -8.58 -3.47 15.53
C GLN A 56 -7.98 -4.82 15.99
N LYS A 57 -6.80 -5.16 15.49
CA LYS A 57 -6.05 -6.35 15.93
C LYS A 57 -5.78 -6.34 17.44
N GLU A 58 -5.39 -5.20 18.00
CA GLU A 58 -5.16 -5.08 19.45
C GLU A 58 -6.46 -5.28 20.24
N ILE A 59 -7.57 -4.73 19.76
CA ILE A 59 -8.90 -4.91 20.37
C ILE A 59 -9.30 -6.39 20.37
N ASP A 60 -9.14 -7.07 19.25
CA ASP A 60 -9.56 -8.48 19.14
C ASP A 60 -8.63 -9.41 19.93
N GLN A 61 -7.33 -9.10 20.04
CA GLN A 61 -6.43 -9.77 20.98
C GLN A 61 -6.88 -9.63 22.44
N LYS A 62 -7.33 -8.43 22.84
CA LYS A 62 -7.86 -8.22 24.20
C LYS A 62 -9.15 -9.01 24.43
N LYS A 63 -10.05 -9.07 23.44
CA LYS A 63 -11.27 -9.89 23.54
C LYS A 63 -10.96 -11.37 23.69
N ILE A 64 -10.01 -11.90 22.91
CA ILE A 64 -9.57 -13.29 23.03
C ILE A 64 -9.01 -13.54 24.43
N ALA A 65 -8.12 -12.67 24.92
CA ALA A 65 -7.55 -12.80 26.26
C ALA A 65 -8.63 -12.78 27.36
N SER A 66 -9.61 -11.89 27.26
CA SER A 66 -10.76 -11.85 28.19
C SER A 66 -11.59 -13.13 28.14
N ALA A 67 -11.93 -13.63 26.95
CA ALA A 67 -12.71 -14.86 26.81
C ALA A 67 -11.95 -16.09 27.31
N VAL A 68 -10.63 -16.16 27.08
CA VAL A 68 -9.77 -17.22 27.63
C VAL A 68 -9.74 -17.17 29.16
N PHE A 69 -9.65 -15.99 29.75
CA PHE A 69 -9.69 -15.82 31.21
C PHE A 69 -11.05 -16.25 31.80
N GLU A 70 -12.16 -15.90 31.15
CA GLU A 70 -13.49 -16.34 31.60
C GLU A 70 -13.67 -17.86 31.49
N LYS A 71 -13.11 -18.48 30.45
CA LYS A 71 -13.06 -19.94 30.32
C LYS A 71 -12.30 -20.58 31.49
N GLU A 72 -11.08 -20.13 31.77
CA GLU A 72 -10.26 -20.68 32.87
C GLU A 72 -11.00 -20.53 34.22
N ARG A 73 -11.66 -19.40 34.45
CA ARG A 73 -12.46 -19.18 35.66
C ARG A 73 -13.67 -20.12 35.74
N ALA A 74 -14.34 -20.41 34.63
CA ALA A 74 -15.42 -21.39 34.60
C ALA A 74 -14.90 -22.81 34.89
N GLU A 75 -13.72 -23.16 34.37
CA GLU A 75 -13.03 -24.44 34.66
C GLU A 75 -12.70 -24.59 36.14
N ASP A 76 -12.11 -23.57 36.76
CA ASP A 76 -11.80 -23.58 38.20
C ASP A 76 -13.06 -23.78 39.05
N LYS A 77 -14.16 -23.12 38.68
CA LYS A 77 -15.43 -23.23 39.39
C LYS A 77 -16.10 -24.61 39.22
N ILE A 78 -15.95 -25.22 38.04
CA ILE A 78 -16.37 -26.61 37.81
C ILE A 78 -15.55 -27.56 38.72
N GLU A 79 -14.24 -27.35 38.81
CA GLU A 79 -13.34 -28.16 39.65
C GLU A 79 -13.73 -28.05 41.14
N GLU A 80 -14.01 -26.83 41.62
CA GLU A 80 -14.48 -26.56 42.98
C GLU A 80 -15.82 -27.26 43.25
N MET A 81 -16.82 -27.07 42.39
CA MET A 81 -18.14 -27.70 42.53
C MET A 81 -18.07 -29.24 42.48
N LYS A 82 -17.16 -29.81 41.68
CA LYS A 82 -16.92 -31.27 41.65
C LYS A 82 -16.34 -31.79 42.96
N LYS A 83 -15.45 -31.04 43.60
CA LYS A 83 -14.93 -31.39 44.93
C LYS A 83 -16.04 -31.36 45.98
N GLU A 84 -16.84 -30.30 46.00
CA GLU A 84 -18.01 -30.20 46.89
C GLU A 84 -19.02 -31.32 46.68
N LEU A 85 -19.26 -31.71 45.42
CA LEU A 85 -20.12 -32.85 45.07
C LEU A 85 -19.56 -34.17 45.63
N SER A 86 -18.25 -34.41 45.47
CA SER A 86 -17.59 -35.59 46.02
C SER A 86 -17.68 -35.67 47.55
N GLU A 87 -17.50 -34.54 48.24
CA GLU A 87 -17.62 -34.47 49.70
C GLU A 87 -19.06 -34.68 50.17
N THR A 88 -20.04 -34.11 49.45
CA THR A 88 -21.47 -34.27 49.70
C THR A 88 -21.90 -35.74 49.55
N ASN A 89 -21.38 -36.44 48.53
CA ASN A 89 -21.65 -37.87 48.29
C ASN A 89 -21.03 -38.78 49.37
N SER A 90 -19.91 -38.36 49.96
CA SER A 90 -19.24 -39.12 51.03
C SER A 90 -19.89 -38.97 52.42
N THR A 91 -20.69 -37.92 52.64
CA THR A 91 -21.22 -37.55 53.97
C THR A 91 -22.71 -37.84 54.18
N SER A 92 -23.38 -38.54 53.25
CA SER A 92 -24.84 -38.77 53.29
C SER A 92 -25.67 -37.47 53.32
N ALA A 93 -25.11 -36.38 52.80
CA ALA A 93 -25.82 -35.11 52.69
C ALA A 93 -26.99 -35.22 51.68
N SER A 94 -28.01 -34.36 51.85
CA SER A 94 -29.30 -34.45 51.13
C SER A 94 -29.16 -34.62 49.62
N ALA A 95 -29.95 -35.53 49.05
CA ALA A 95 -30.09 -35.74 47.60
C ALA A 95 -30.45 -34.45 46.83
N GLU A 96 -31.13 -33.49 47.47
CA GLU A 96 -31.41 -32.18 46.88
C GLU A 96 -30.13 -31.35 46.68
N LYS A 97 -29.17 -31.42 47.61
CA LYS A 97 -27.89 -30.71 47.49
C LYS A 97 -27.03 -31.34 46.38
N GLU A 98 -27.04 -32.67 46.27
CA GLU A 98 -26.35 -33.39 45.20
C GLU A 98 -26.90 -33.02 43.82
N ALA A 99 -28.22 -33.07 43.65
CA ALA A 99 -28.89 -32.69 42.40
C ALA A 99 -28.64 -31.22 42.02
N HIS A 100 -28.63 -30.32 43.01
CA HIS A 100 -28.33 -28.91 42.79
C HIS A 100 -26.88 -28.69 42.33
N LEU A 101 -25.90 -29.35 42.96
CA LEU A 101 -24.49 -29.27 42.57
C LEU A 101 -24.27 -29.83 41.16
N GLN A 102 -24.93 -30.95 40.81
CA GLN A 102 -24.89 -31.50 39.45
C GLN A 102 -25.45 -30.52 38.41
N LEU A 103 -26.61 -29.91 38.67
CA LEU A 103 -27.21 -28.91 37.78
C LEU A 103 -26.29 -27.68 37.59
N MET A 104 -25.63 -27.23 38.65
CA MET A 104 -24.66 -26.13 38.57
C MET A 104 -23.44 -26.50 37.72
N ILE A 105 -22.91 -27.71 37.87
CA ILE A 105 -21.78 -28.20 37.07
C ILE A 105 -22.17 -28.28 35.59
N GLU A 106 -23.35 -28.82 35.27
CA GLU A 106 -23.84 -28.88 33.87
C GLU A 106 -23.99 -27.48 33.26
N ASN A 107 -24.56 -26.53 34.00
CA ASN A 107 -24.67 -25.14 33.54
C ASN A 107 -23.30 -24.50 33.27
N LEU A 108 -22.32 -24.72 34.16
CA LEU A 108 -20.97 -24.19 33.98
C LEU A 108 -20.23 -24.86 32.82
N ILE A 109 -20.44 -26.15 32.59
CA ILE A 109 -19.89 -26.86 31.42
C ILE A 109 -20.46 -26.24 30.13
N TYR A 110 -21.76 -26.02 30.07
CA TYR A 110 -22.38 -25.37 28.91
C TYR A 110 -21.85 -23.94 28.69
N GLU A 111 -21.71 -23.16 29.76
CA GLU A 111 -21.12 -21.81 29.70
C GLU A 111 -19.68 -21.85 29.19
N LYS A 112 -18.86 -22.79 29.69
CA LYS A 112 -17.48 -23.00 29.22
C LYS A 112 -17.45 -23.34 27.73
N GLU A 113 -18.23 -24.31 27.27
CA GLU A 113 -18.25 -24.73 25.86
C GLU A 113 -18.70 -23.58 24.94
N SER A 114 -19.66 -22.77 25.40
CA SER A 114 -20.09 -21.55 24.71
C SER A 114 -18.93 -20.54 24.58
N ILE A 115 -18.19 -20.28 25.66
CA ILE A 115 -17.02 -19.39 25.65
C ILE A 115 -15.91 -19.94 24.75
N GLU A 116 -15.65 -21.25 24.77
CA GLU A 116 -14.69 -21.90 23.87
C GLU A 116 -15.08 -21.70 22.39
N GLY A 117 -16.37 -21.78 22.08
CA GLY A 117 -16.89 -21.44 20.76
C GLY A 117 -16.61 -19.99 20.37
N GLN A 118 -16.78 -19.04 21.30
CA GLN A 118 -16.48 -17.62 21.08
C GLN A 118 -14.99 -17.36 20.85
N VAL A 119 -14.11 -17.96 21.66
CA VAL A 119 -12.64 -17.86 21.51
C VAL A 119 -12.23 -18.34 20.11
N LYS A 120 -12.68 -19.53 19.71
CA LYS A 120 -12.34 -20.10 18.40
C LYS A 120 -12.85 -19.24 17.24
N SER A 121 -14.05 -18.65 17.39
CA SER A 121 -14.60 -17.72 16.39
C SER A 121 -13.74 -16.46 16.25
N LEU A 122 -13.31 -15.87 17.37
CA LEU A 122 -12.44 -14.69 17.38
C LEU A 122 -11.04 -14.99 16.83
N GLU A 123 -10.47 -16.16 17.14
CA GLU A 123 -9.18 -16.60 16.59
C GLU A 123 -9.26 -16.73 15.06
N ASN A 124 -10.31 -17.37 14.53
CA ASN A 124 -10.52 -17.50 13.09
C ASN A 124 -10.68 -16.13 12.41
N GLN A 125 -11.37 -15.18 13.06
CA GLN A 125 -11.50 -13.81 12.55
C GLN A 125 -10.14 -13.10 12.50
N MET A 126 -9.35 -13.19 13.58
CA MET A 126 -8.01 -12.61 13.63
C MET A 126 -7.08 -13.20 12.56
N ASP A 127 -7.14 -14.52 12.32
CA ASP A 127 -6.35 -15.19 11.29
C ASP A 127 -6.75 -14.74 9.88
N LEU A 128 -8.06 -14.58 9.63
CA LEU A 128 -8.57 -14.04 8.36
C LEU A 128 -8.07 -12.61 8.12
N GLU A 129 -8.17 -11.74 9.12
CA GLU A 129 -7.69 -10.36 9.02
C GLU A 129 -6.18 -10.29 8.78
N GLN A 130 -5.38 -11.14 9.44
CA GLN A 130 -3.94 -11.24 9.17
C GLN A 130 -3.64 -11.71 7.75
N SER A 131 -4.39 -12.69 7.24
CA SER A 131 -4.25 -13.19 5.88
C SER A 131 -4.58 -12.11 4.85
N LEU A 132 -5.69 -11.40 5.03
CA LEU A 132 -6.10 -10.27 4.17
C LEU A 132 -5.06 -9.15 4.21
N SER A 133 -4.55 -8.80 5.38
CA SER A 133 -3.50 -7.78 5.55
C SER A 133 -2.21 -8.15 4.80
N ARG A 134 -1.75 -9.41 4.91
CA ARG A 134 -0.58 -9.91 4.18
C ARG A 134 -0.80 -9.87 2.67
N ALA A 135 -1.97 -10.28 2.19
CA ALA A 135 -2.33 -10.25 0.78
C ALA A 135 -2.36 -8.81 0.22
N GLU A 136 -2.96 -7.87 0.95
CA GLU A 136 -3.00 -6.46 0.53
C GLU A 136 -1.59 -5.83 0.52
N ASN A 137 -0.75 -6.14 1.52
CA ASN A 137 0.63 -5.67 1.55
C ASN A 137 1.46 -6.23 0.38
N GLN A 138 1.29 -7.51 0.04
CA GLN A 138 1.97 -8.10 -1.11
C GLN A 138 1.54 -7.43 -2.42
N ARG A 139 0.23 -7.23 -2.61
CA ARG A 139 -0.30 -6.50 -3.77
C ARG A 139 0.27 -5.08 -3.89
N LEU A 140 0.44 -4.38 -2.77
CA LEU A 140 1.04 -3.04 -2.75
C LEU A 140 2.53 -3.08 -3.12
N LYS A 141 3.28 -4.07 -2.65
CA LYS A 141 4.69 -4.28 -3.03
C LYS A 141 4.83 -4.57 -4.52
N ASP A 142 4.01 -5.46 -5.06
CA ASP A 142 4.02 -5.81 -6.48
C ASP A 142 3.72 -4.58 -7.36
N LYS A 143 2.72 -3.78 -6.97
CA LYS A 143 2.38 -2.52 -7.66
C LYS A 143 3.50 -1.50 -7.59
N ALA A 144 4.19 -1.38 -6.44
CA ALA A 144 5.33 -0.48 -6.29
C ALA A 144 6.51 -0.90 -7.18
N GLN A 145 6.75 -2.22 -7.30
CA GLN A 145 7.78 -2.76 -8.19
C GLN A 145 7.43 -2.50 -9.66
N GLN A 146 6.20 -2.76 -10.10
CA GLN A 146 5.76 -2.47 -11.48
C GLN A 146 5.94 -1.00 -11.84
N LEU A 147 5.60 -0.07 -10.93
CA LEU A 147 5.80 1.36 -11.15
C LEU A 147 7.28 1.74 -11.22
N HIS A 148 8.15 1.06 -10.46
CA HIS A 148 9.58 1.28 -10.52
C HIS A 148 10.19 0.83 -11.85
N GLU A 149 9.80 -0.36 -12.32
CA GLU A 149 10.21 -0.89 -13.61
C GLU A 149 9.76 0.03 -14.77
N ALA A 150 8.49 0.45 -14.76
CA ALA A 150 7.98 1.40 -15.76
C ALA A 150 8.71 2.74 -15.75
N LYS A 151 9.15 3.21 -14.57
CA LYS A 151 9.97 4.42 -14.45
C LYS A 151 11.35 4.24 -15.09
N ILE A 152 12.02 3.12 -14.81
CA ILE A 152 13.34 2.83 -15.38
C ILE A 152 13.26 2.76 -16.91
N GLU A 153 12.24 2.10 -17.44
CA GLU A 153 12.01 2.01 -18.89
C GLU A 153 11.81 3.41 -19.51
N ALA A 154 10.97 4.25 -18.88
CA ALA A 154 10.75 5.63 -19.34
C ALA A 154 12.02 6.50 -19.26
N GLU A 155 12.85 6.34 -18.21
CA GLU A 155 14.12 7.05 -18.08
C GLU A 155 15.12 6.60 -19.15
N SER A 156 15.16 5.30 -19.46
CA SER A 156 15.99 4.74 -20.53
C SER A 156 15.57 5.27 -21.90
N GLU A 157 14.26 5.26 -22.22
CA GLU A 157 13.74 5.78 -23.49
C GLU A 157 14.05 7.28 -23.64
N ALA A 158 13.89 8.05 -22.56
CA ALA A 158 14.21 9.47 -22.55
C ALA A 158 15.70 9.73 -22.82
N SER A 159 16.59 8.93 -22.22
CA SER A 159 18.04 9.03 -22.43
C SER A 159 18.41 8.73 -23.88
N MET A 160 17.90 7.63 -24.46
CA MET A 160 18.15 7.30 -25.86
C MET A 160 17.68 8.40 -26.81
N ARG A 161 16.55 9.02 -26.50
CA ARG A 161 16.00 10.12 -27.30
C ARG A 161 16.84 11.39 -27.19
N LEU A 162 17.41 11.66 -26.01
CA LEU A 162 18.39 12.74 -25.83
C LEU A 162 19.63 12.50 -26.69
N ASP A 163 20.22 11.30 -26.64
CA ASP A 163 21.41 10.96 -27.43
C ASP A 163 21.16 11.13 -28.94
N GLN A 164 19.97 10.73 -29.42
CA GLN A 164 19.57 10.94 -30.82
C GLN A 164 19.48 12.43 -31.19
N LEU A 165 18.89 13.25 -30.32
CA LEU A 165 18.77 14.70 -30.55
C LEU A 165 20.14 15.38 -30.54
N GLU A 166 21.03 14.98 -29.62
CA GLU A 166 22.41 15.49 -29.56
C GLU A 166 23.20 15.13 -30.83
N SER A 167 23.06 13.90 -31.33
CA SER A 167 23.66 13.47 -32.59
C SER A 167 23.14 14.27 -33.79
N GLN A 168 21.83 14.49 -33.88
CA GLN A 168 21.23 15.34 -34.92
C GLN A 168 21.74 16.79 -34.84
N GLN A 169 21.89 17.35 -33.64
CA GLN A 169 22.41 18.69 -33.44
C GLN A 169 23.89 18.82 -33.87
N ALA A 170 24.70 17.80 -33.60
CA ALA A 170 26.09 17.73 -34.06
C ALA A 170 26.16 17.69 -35.60
N HIS A 171 25.32 16.86 -36.23
CA HIS A 171 25.25 16.76 -37.69
C HIS A 171 24.83 18.09 -38.35
N ILE A 172 23.80 18.75 -37.83
CA ILE A 172 23.37 20.07 -38.30
C ILE A 172 24.51 21.10 -38.17
N SER A 173 25.25 21.05 -37.06
CA SER A 173 26.40 21.94 -36.85
C SER A 173 27.51 21.71 -37.87
N GLN A 174 27.74 20.46 -38.28
CA GLN A 174 28.67 20.11 -39.35
C GLN A 174 28.20 20.65 -40.72
N LEU A 175 26.93 20.43 -41.09
CA LEU A 175 26.35 20.97 -42.33
C LEU A 175 26.45 22.50 -42.41
N ARG A 176 26.22 23.20 -41.29
CA ARG A 176 26.37 24.67 -41.22
C ARG A 176 27.81 25.12 -41.46
N ARG A 177 28.80 24.38 -40.97
CA ARG A 177 30.22 24.69 -41.23
C ARG A 177 30.56 24.49 -42.71
N GLN A 178 30.09 23.40 -43.30
CA GLN A 178 30.32 23.09 -44.72
C GLN A 178 29.71 24.17 -45.63
N SER A 179 28.44 24.51 -45.44
CA SER A 179 27.75 25.53 -46.25
C SER A 179 28.44 26.91 -46.19
N LYS A 180 28.98 27.31 -45.03
CA LYS A 180 29.78 28.54 -44.91
C LYS A 180 31.08 28.47 -45.71
N LEU A 181 31.69 27.28 -45.77
CA LEU A 181 32.94 27.05 -46.48
C LEU A 181 32.71 27.02 -48.00
N ASP A 182 31.68 26.31 -48.46
CA ASP A 182 31.26 26.27 -49.86
C ASP A 182 30.93 27.67 -50.38
N LYS A 183 30.21 28.49 -49.57
CA LYS A 183 29.92 29.88 -49.91
C LYS A 183 31.20 30.73 -50.09
N ARG A 184 32.24 30.49 -49.30
CA ARG A 184 33.53 31.19 -49.43
C ARG A 184 34.26 30.78 -50.70
N GLN A 185 34.23 29.49 -51.05
CA GLN A 185 34.82 28.98 -52.28
C GLN A 185 34.13 29.57 -53.52
N LEU A 186 32.80 29.63 -53.51
CA LEU A 186 31.99 30.25 -54.56
C LEU A 186 32.25 31.75 -54.75
N LEU A 187 32.56 32.48 -53.67
CA LEU A 187 32.90 33.91 -53.74
C LEU A 187 34.35 34.16 -54.21
N ALA A 188 35.22 33.17 -54.03
CA ALA A 188 36.62 33.26 -54.44
C ALA A 188 36.83 32.85 -55.91
N ALA A 189 35.93 32.02 -56.44
CA ALA A 189 35.83 31.68 -57.86
C ALA A 189 35.18 32.82 -58.66
#